data_AF-A0A2N6BH82-F1
#
_entry.id   AF-A0A2N6BH82-F1
#
_cell.length_a   1.000
_cell.length_b   1.000
_cell.length_c   1.000
_cell.angle_alpha   90.00
_cell.angle_beta   90.00
_cell.angle_gamma   90.00
#
_symmetry.space_group_name_H-M   'P 1'
#
loop_
_entity.id
_entity.type
_entity.pdbx_description
1 polymer ?
#
loop_
_entity_poly.entity_id
_entity_poly.type
_entity_poly.pdbx_seq_one_letter_code
_entity_poly.pdbx_strand_id
1 'polypeptide(L)'
;MDKRTLLQMTADIVASHASMNELAKDDLLKEIDQVFAKLASLSDNVEINIELPDASEVEEGAEGKPAVPLEAAFGADKVFCMVCGKGMKTLKRHLSTAHDLKPGQYRKQYNIPAGTPLVAKNYSEKRKEMAQSLNLAERLVKARAARGKKKKK
;
A
#
# COMPACT_ATOMS: atom_id res chain seq x y z
N MET A 1 27.71 -7.15 -6.60
CA MET A 1 28.54 -7.67 -5.48
C MET A 1 29.39 -8.82 -5.99
N ASP A 2 30.56 -9.07 -5.39
CA ASP A 2 31.35 -10.25 -5.74
C ASP A 2 30.68 -11.53 -5.21
N LYS A 3 30.62 -12.58 -6.02
CA LYS A 3 29.99 -13.87 -5.63
C LYS A 3 30.55 -14.44 -4.32
N ARG A 4 31.81 -14.14 -4.02
CA ARG A 4 32.49 -14.55 -2.79
C ARG A 4 31.96 -13.82 -1.54
N THR A 5 31.65 -12.53 -1.65
CA THR A 5 31.11 -11.76 -0.51
C THR A 5 29.68 -12.19 -0.20
N LEU A 6 28.91 -12.53 -1.23
CA LEU A 6 27.53 -13.00 -1.08
C LEU A 6 27.44 -14.35 -0.34
N LEU A 7 28.33 -15.28 -0.68
CA LEU A 7 28.46 -16.56 0.04
C LEU A 7 28.85 -16.34 1.50
N GLN A 8 29.78 -15.42 1.76
CA GLN A 8 30.23 -15.13 3.12
C GLN A 8 29.11 -14.53 3.98
N MET A 9 28.39 -13.52 3.47
CA MET A 9 27.25 -12.91 4.17
C MET A 9 26.13 -13.93 4.42
N THR A 10 25.85 -14.81 3.46
CA THR A 10 24.85 -15.88 3.62
C THR A 10 25.27 -16.82 4.75
N ALA A 11 26.53 -17.25 4.77
CA ALA A 11 27.05 -18.17 5.79
C ALA A 11 27.00 -17.54 7.19
N ASP A 12 27.38 -16.26 7.33
CA ASP A 12 27.38 -15.55 8.62
C ASP A 12 25.96 -15.41 9.19
N ILE A 13 24.97 -15.12 8.33
CA ILE A 13 23.56 -14.99 8.72
C ILE A 13 22.98 -16.34 9.17
N VAL A 14 23.18 -17.40 8.37
CA VAL A 14 22.66 -18.73 8.70
C VAL A 14 23.35 -19.30 9.93
N ALA A 15 24.67 -19.11 10.09
CA ALA A 15 25.39 -19.53 11.29
C ALA A 15 24.86 -18.83 12.55
N SER A 16 24.58 -17.53 12.47
CA SER A 16 23.97 -16.78 13.57
C SER A 16 22.58 -17.31 13.92
N HIS A 17 21.76 -17.63 12.91
CA HIS A 17 20.42 -18.17 13.12
C HIS A 17 20.46 -19.58 13.73
N ALA A 18 21.30 -20.47 13.20
CA ALA A 18 21.49 -21.83 13.71
C ALA A 18 22.14 -21.87 15.11
N SER A 19 22.88 -20.83 15.50
CA SER A 19 23.42 -20.72 16.85
C SER A 19 22.36 -20.40 17.92
N MET A 20 21.25 -19.79 17.50
CA MET A 20 20.15 -19.39 18.38
C MET A 20 18.97 -20.36 18.33
N ASN A 21 18.87 -21.17 17.28
CA ASN A 21 17.72 -22.02 17.01
C ASN A 21 18.15 -23.43 16.57
N GLU A 22 17.59 -24.47 17.19
CA GLU A 22 17.80 -25.85 16.76
C GLU A 22 16.96 -26.14 15.51
N LEU A 23 17.63 -26.40 14.39
CA LEU A 23 17.01 -26.64 13.09
C LEU A 23 17.20 -28.10 12.66
N ALA A 24 16.18 -28.66 12.02
CA ALA A 24 16.32 -29.92 11.29
C ALA A 24 17.21 -29.70 10.05
N LYS A 25 17.91 -30.76 9.60
CA LYS A 25 18.82 -30.69 8.46
C LYS A 25 18.15 -30.14 7.20
N ASP A 26 16.91 -30.53 6.96
CA ASP A 26 16.14 -30.10 5.78
C ASP A 26 15.76 -28.62 5.83
N ASP A 27 15.53 -28.07 7.02
CA ASP A 27 15.19 -26.65 7.17
C ASP A 27 16.43 -25.77 7.08
N LEU A 28 17.58 -26.26 7.56
CA LEU A 28 18.87 -25.56 7.39
C LEU A 28 19.23 -25.41 5.90
N LEU A 29 18.99 -26.44 5.08
CA LEU A 29 19.21 -26.34 3.63
C LEU A 29 18.28 -25.32 2.97
N LYS A 30 17.00 -25.30 3.36
CA LYS A 30 16.03 -24.31 2.85
C LYS A 30 16.40 -22.88 3.24
N GLU A 31 16.88 -22.65 4.46
CA GLU A 31 17.28 -21.31 4.91
C GLU A 31 18.47 -20.78 4.12
N ILE A 32 19.47 -21.62 3.86
CA ILE A 32 20.62 -21.25 3.02
C ILE A 32 20.14 -20.80 1.63
N ASP A 33 19.27 -21.57 1.00
CA ASP A 33 18.74 -21.25 -0.33
C ASP A 33 17.92 -19.95 -0.32
N GLN A 34 17.08 -19.75 0.70
CA GLN A 34 16.24 -18.55 0.82
C GLN A 34 17.07 -17.29 1.05
N VAL A 35 18.04 -17.32 1.98
CA VAL A 35 18.88 -16.17 2.29
C VAL A 35 19.78 -15.84 1.11
N PHE A 36 20.39 -16.85 0.48
CA PHE A 36 21.22 -16.66 -0.71
C PHE A 36 20.42 -16.04 -1.86
N ALA A 37 19.22 -16.57 -2.15
CA ALA A 37 18.35 -16.04 -3.21
C ALA A 37 17.93 -14.58 -2.94
N LYS A 38 17.62 -14.24 -1.68
CA LYS A 38 17.29 -12.86 -1.29
C LYS A 38 18.49 -11.93 -1.46
N LEU A 39 19.66 -12.31 -0.97
CA LEU A 39 20.87 -11.49 -1.13
C LEU A 39 21.29 -11.36 -2.59
N ALA A 40 21.15 -12.42 -3.40
CA ALA A 40 21.41 -12.39 -4.84
C ALA A 40 20.47 -11.42 -5.57
N SER A 41 19.16 -11.48 -5.28
CA SER A 41 18.18 -10.56 -5.86
C SER A 41 18.45 -9.09 -5.52
N LEU A 42 18.99 -8.83 -4.33
CA LEU A 42 19.42 -7.50 -3.91
C LEU A 42 20.75 -7.09 -4.55
N SER A 43 21.63 -8.05 -4.85
CA SER A 43 22.96 -7.76 -5.41
C SER A 43 22.98 -7.52 -6.91
N ASP A 44 22.01 -8.08 -7.64
CA ASP A 44 21.86 -7.91 -9.09
C ASP A 44 21.13 -6.60 -9.45
N ASN A 45 20.67 -5.83 -8.45
CA ASN A 45 19.99 -4.55 -8.63
C ASN A 45 20.80 -3.39 -8.04
N VAL A 46 21.68 -2.80 -8.86
CA VAL A 46 21.95 -1.36 -8.80
C VAL A 46 20.92 -0.73 -9.73
N GLU A 47 19.71 -0.44 -9.27
CA GLU A 47 19.40 0.74 -8.46
C GLU A 47 18.82 0.39 -7.07
N ILE A 48 19.64 0.57 -6.02
CA ILE A 48 19.09 0.87 -4.69
C ILE A 48 18.65 2.33 -4.73
N ASN A 49 17.47 2.53 -5.30
CA ASN A 49 16.68 3.70 -5.00
C ASN A 49 16.10 3.45 -3.59
N ILE A 50 16.47 4.28 -2.63
CA ILE A 50 15.74 4.36 -1.34
C ILE A 50 14.41 5.04 -1.69
N GLU A 51 13.52 4.29 -2.32
CA GLU A 51 12.18 4.70 -2.67
C GLU A 51 11.21 3.59 -2.27
N LEU A 52 10.28 3.97 -1.39
CA LEU A 52 9.02 3.28 -1.13
C LEU A 52 8.53 2.59 -2.41
N PRO A 53 8.15 1.30 -2.35
CA PRO A 53 8.00 0.47 -3.53
C PRO A 53 6.97 1.07 -4.50
N ASP A 54 7.49 1.59 -5.61
CA ASP A 54 6.84 1.64 -6.91
C ASP A 54 7.53 0.55 -7.72
N ALA A 55 6.89 -0.60 -7.88
CA ALA A 55 7.32 -1.61 -8.83
C ALA A 55 6.08 -2.25 -9.45
N SER A 56 5.77 -1.69 -10.60
CA SER A 56 5.06 -2.29 -11.71
C SER A 56 5.57 -3.68 -12.06
N GLU A 57 5.05 -4.72 -11.41
CA GLU A 57 4.95 -6.07 -11.96
C GLU A 57 3.60 -6.64 -11.51
N VAL A 58 2.56 -6.39 -12.31
CA VAL A 58 1.24 -6.96 -12.09
C VAL A 58 1.16 -8.21 -12.95
N GLU A 59 1.47 -9.35 -12.35
CA GLU A 59 1.02 -10.65 -12.83
C GLU A 59 -0.50 -10.61 -12.91
N GLU A 60 -1.02 -10.81 -14.12
CA GLU A 60 -2.44 -10.92 -14.41
C GLU A 60 -3.03 -12.14 -13.71
N GLY A 61 -4.16 -11.92 -13.02
CA GLY A 61 -5.17 -12.96 -12.82
C GLY A 61 -4.74 -14.19 -12.05
N ALA A 62 -4.80 -14.13 -10.71
CA ALA A 62 -5.12 -15.31 -9.92
C ALA A 62 -6.08 -14.94 -8.80
N GLU A 63 -7.24 -15.57 -8.86
CA GLU A 63 -8.40 -15.35 -8.03
C GLU A 63 -8.05 -15.42 -6.52
N GLY A 64 -8.42 -14.36 -5.78
CA GLY A 64 -8.72 -14.48 -4.36
C GLY A 64 -7.66 -14.05 -3.35
N LYS A 65 -6.49 -13.53 -3.75
CA LYS A 65 -5.52 -12.97 -2.77
C LYS A 65 -5.34 -11.46 -2.97
N PRO A 66 -5.57 -10.64 -1.93
CA PRO A 66 -5.39 -9.21 -2.04
C PRO A 66 -3.91 -8.90 -2.27
N ALA A 67 -3.60 -8.05 -3.26
CA ALA A 67 -2.23 -7.63 -3.58
C ALA A 67 -1.52 -6.95 -2.39
N VAL A 68 -2.28 -6.44 -1.43
CA VAL A 68 -1.80 -5.76 -0.23
C VAL A 68 -2.71 -6.15 0.95
N PRO A 69 -2.17 -6.47 2.14
CA PRO A 69 -3.00 -6.67 3.33
C PRO A 69 -3.79 -5.40 3.67
N LEU A 70 -5.02 -5.58 4.19
CA LEU A 70 -5.94 -4.49 4.54
C LEU A 70 -5.30 -3.38 5.38
N GLU A 71 -4.42 -3.75 6.31
CA GLU A 71 -3.72 -2.83 7.20
C GLU A 71 -2.65 -1.99 6.48
N ALA A 72 -1.95 -2.58 5.51
CA ALA A 72 -0.94 -1.87 4.71
C ALA A 72 -1.55 -1.08 3.54
N ALA A 73 -2.80 -1.38 3.14
CA ALA A 73 -3.47 -0.69 2.05
C ALA A 73 -3.77 0.78 2.36
N PHE A 74 -3.93 1.16 3.63
CA PHE A 74 -4.30 2.51 4.05
C PHE A 74 -3.19 3.18 4.88
N GLY A 75 -2.18 3.71 4.19
CA GLY A 75 -1.11 4.47 4.81
C GLY A 75 -1.46 5.94 5.10
N ALA A 76 -0.58 6.61 5.85
CA ALA A 76 -0.72 8.02 6.20
C ALA A 76 -0.65 8.94 4.96
N ASP A 77 0.30 8.69 4.06
CA ASP A 77 0.55 9.51 2.86
C ASP A 77 0.04 8.90 1.55
N LYS A 78 0.00 7.57 1.47
CA LYS A 78 -0.41 6.81 0.27
C LYS A 78 -1.41 5.72 0.66
N VAL A 79 -2.36 5.47 -0.24
CA VAL A 79 -3.30 4.35 -0.21
C VAL A 79 -3.01 3.46 -1.40
N PHE A 80 -2.88 2.17 -1.18
CA PHE A 80 -2.59 1.19 -2.20
C PHE A 80 -3.88 0.52 -2.69
N CYS A 81 -3.97 0.30 -4.00
CA CYS A 81 -5.07 -0.45 -4.58
C CYS A 81 -4.88 -1.95 -4.35
N MET A 82 -5.89 -2.63 -3.82
CA MET A 82 -5.83 -4.08 -3.59
C MET A 82 -6.03 -4.91 -4.88
N VAL A 83 -6.45 -4.26 -5.98
CA VAL A 83 -6.61 -4.89 -7.30
C VAL A 83 -5.30 -4.85 -8.09
N CYS A 84 -4.56 -3.73 -8.04
CA CYS A 84 -3.38 -3.53 -8.90
C CYS A 84 -2.10 -3.12 -8.16
N GLY A 85 -2.12 -3.01 -6.83
CA GLY A 85 -0.96 -2.66 -6.01
C GLY A 85 -0.51 -1.20 -6.07
N LYS A 86 -1.08 -0.37 -6.96
CA LYS A 86 -0.61 1.01 -7.17
C LYS A 86 -0.88 1.92 -5.97
N GLY A 87 0.14 2.67 -5.55
CA GLY A 87 0.08 3.65 -4.47
C GLY A 87 -0.43 5.01 -4.94
N MET A 88 -1.37 5.60 -4.20
CA MET A 88 -1.98 6.88 -4.58
C MET A 88 -2.61 7.63 -3.41
N LYS A 89 -2.84 8.93 -3.60
CA LYS A 89 -3.47 9.78 -2.58
C LYS A 89 -4.97 9.53 -2.46
N THR A 90 -5.64 9.19 -3.56
CA THR A 90 -7.10 8.97 -3.61
C THR A 90 -7.45 7.73 -4.43
N LEU A 91 -8.01 6.70 -3.78
CA LEU A 91 -8.36 5.45 -4.45
C LEU A 91 -9.63 5.56 -5.30
N LYS A 92 -10.58 6.43 -4.90
CA LYS A 92 -11.90 6.55 -5.55
C LYS A 92 -11.81 6.87 -7.05
N ARG A 93 -10.92 7.77 -7.46
CA ARG A 93 -10.73 8.16 -8.88
C ARG A 93 -10.10 7.04 -9.68
N HIS A 94 -9.22 6.26 -9.07
CA HIS A 94 -8.56 5.16 -9.73
C HIS A 94 -9.48 3.98 -9.96
N LEU A 95 -10.30 3.62 -8.95
CA LEU A 95 -11.30 2.57 -9.10
C LEU A 95 -12.22 2.83 -10.30
N SER A 96 -12.63 4.09 -10.51
CA SER A 96 -13.50 4.45 -11.63
C SER A 96 -12.79 4.55 -12.99
N THR A 97 -11.46 4.70 -13.04
CA THR A 97 -10.73 4.95 -14.30
C THR A 97 -9.92 3.74 -14.77
N ALA A 98 -9.42 2.92 -13.85
CA ALA A 98 -8.60 1.76 -14.16
C ALA A 98 -9.37 0.44 -14.07
N HIS A 99 -10.46 0.40 -13.30
CA HIS A 99 -11.18 -0.84 -12.99
C HIS A 99 -12.69 -0.74 -13.24
N ASP A 100 -13.22 0.44 -13.62
CA ASP A 100 -14.65 0.71 -13.74
C ASP A 100 -15.48 0.25 -12.52
N LEU A 101 -14.85 0.19 -11.34
CA LEU A 101 -15.44 -0.32 -10.11
C LEU A 101 -16.06 0.81 -9.29
N LYS A 102 -17.27 0.56 -8.78
CA LYS A 102 -17.87 1.44 -7.77
C LYS A 102 -17.19 1.22 -6.42
N PRO A 103 -16.97 2.28 -5.63
CA PRO A 103 -16.36 2.17 -4.30
C PRO A 103 -17.09 1.19 -3.36
N GLY A 104 -18.42 1.09 -3.49
CA GLY A 104 -19.22 0.13 -2.70
C GLY A 104 -18.97 -1.33 -3.09
N GLN A 105 -18.75 -1.61 -4.38
CA GLN A 105 -18.45 -2.95 -4.87
C GLN A 105 -17.05 -3.37 -4.45
N TYR A 106 -16.06 -2.47 -4.58
CA TYR A 106 -14.71 -2.68 -4.10
C TYR A 106 -14.66 -3.01 -2.60
N ARG A 107 -15.39 -2.26 -1.78
CA ARG A 107 -15.48 -2.53 -0.33
C ARG A 107 -16.05 -3.91 -0.02
N LYS A 108 -17.06 -4.37 -0.76
CA LYS A 108 -17.66 -5.70 -0.59
C LYS A 108 -16.69 -6.81 -1.02
N GLN A 109 -15.96 -6.62 -2.12
CA GLN A 109 -15.00 -7.60 -2.63
C GLN A 109 -13.85 -7.84 -1.65
N TYR A 110 -13.40 -6.80 -0.96
CA TYR A 110 -12.25 -6.87 -0.05
C TYR A 110 -12.62 -6.76 1.44
N ASN A 111 -13.90 -6.92 1.80
CA ASN A 111 -14.42 -6.82 3.17
C ASN A 111 -13.96 -5.56 3.93
N ILE A 112 -13.90 -4.42 3.24
CA ILE A 112 -13.49 -3.14 3.82
C ILE A 112 -14.69 -2.51 4.55
N PRO A 113 -14.55 -2.10 5.83
CA PRO A 113 -15.61 -1.44 6.57
C PRO A 113 -16.12 -0.18 5.85
N ALA A 114 -17.43 0.08 5.91
CA ALA A 114 -18.06 1.21 5.22
C ALA A 114 -17.57 2.59 5.72
N GLY A 115 -17.07 2.65 6.96
CA GLY A 115 -16.52 3.86 7.57
C GLY A 115 -15.08 4.18 7.14
N THR A 116 -14.36 3.24 6.52
CA THR A 116 -12.94 3.43 6.22
C THR A 116 -12.76 4.38 5.02
N PRO A 117 -11.98 5.47 5.17
CA PRO A 117 -11.70 6.39 4.08
C PRO A 117 -10.85 5.71 3.00
N LEU A 118 -11.28 5.81 1.74
CA LEU A 118 -10.53 5.30 0.58
C LEU A 118 -9.47 6.31 0.07
N VAL A 119 -8.89 7.07 0.99
CA VAL A 119 -8.06 8.25 0.74
C VAL A 119 -7.01 8.32 1.84
N ALA A 120 -5.80 8.79 1.52
CA ALA A 120 -4.72 8.90 2.49
C ALA A 120 -5.09 9.85 3.64
N LYS A 121 -4.70 9.50 4.86
CA LYS A 121 -5.06 10.25 6.08
C LYS A 121 -4.57 11.70 6.00
N ASN A 122 -3.30 11.92 5.67
CA ASN A 122 -2.71 13.25 5.54
C ASN A 122 -3.35 14.07 4.42
N TYR A 123 -3.79 13.43 3.34
CA TYR A 123 -4.52 14.11 2.27
C TYR A 123 -5.90 14.59 2.74
N SER A 124 -6.60 13.77 3.54
CA SER A 124 -7.89 14.14 4.11
C SER A 124 -7.78 15.28 5.14
N GLU A 125 -6.73 15.25 5.97
CA GLU A 125 -6.45 16.27 6.98
C GLU A 125 -6.06 17.61 6.34
N LYS A 126 -5.13 17.63 5.37
CA LYS A 126 -4.77 18.85 4.63
C LYS A 126 -5.98 19.50 3.94
N ARG A 127 -6.90 18.70 3.38
CA ARG A 127 -8.14 19.22 2.78
C ARG A 127 -9.10 19.79 3.82
N LYS A 128 -9.15 19.21 5.02
CA LYS A 128 -9.96 19.72 6.14
C LYS A 128 -9.41 21.05 6.65
N GLU A 129 -8.10 21.17 6.84
CA GLU A 129 -7.43 22.41 7.26
C GLU A 129 -7.64 23.54 6.24
N MET A 130 -7.45 23.25 4.94
CA MET A 130 -7.72 24.21 3.87
C MET A 130 -9.19 24.66 3.85
N ALA A 131 -10.13 23.77 4.15
CA ALA A 131 -11.54 24.15 4.22
C ALA A 131 -11.83 25.07 5.43
N GLN A 132 -11.15 24.84 6.55
CA GLN A 132 -11.25 25.68 7.75
C GLN A 132 -10.64 27.07 7.50
N SER A 133 -9.44 27.15 6.93
CA SER A 133 -8.78 28.44 6.64
C SER A 133 -9.57 29.31 5.67
N LEU A 134 -10.28 28.69 4.73
CA LEU A 134 -11.13 29.38 3.76
C LEU A 134 -12.55 29.70 4.28
N ASN A 135 -12.85 29.43 5.56
CA ASN A 135 -14.18 29.56 6.16
C ASN A 135 -15.29 28.93 5.29
N LEU A 136 -15.00 27.80 4.64
CA LEU A 136 -15.94 27.17 3.70
C LEU A 136 -17.23 26.75 4.40
N ALA A 137 -17.15 26.34 5.66
CA ALA A 137 -18.31 25.91 6.44
C ALA A 137 -19.38 27.01 6.52
N GLU A 138 -18.99 28.23 6.92
CA GLU A 138 -19.92 29.37 7.03
C GLU A 138 -20.49 29.79 5.67
N ARG A 139 -19.65 29.78 4.62
CA ARG A 139 -20.09 30.08 3.25
C ARG A 139 -21.11 29.06 2.76
N LEU A 140 -20.93 27.78 3.09
CA LEU A 140 -21.89 26.72 2.77
C LEU A 140 -23.21 26.87 3.55
N VAL A 141 -23.17 27.24 4.83
CA VAL A 141 -24.39 27.51 5.62
C VAL A 141 -25.18 28.66 5.00
N LYS A 142 -24.52 29.78 4.68
CA LYS A 142 -25.14 30.94 4.03
C LYS A 142 -25.74 30.57 2.65
N ALA A 143 -25.00 29.81 1.84
CA ALA A 143 -25.49 29.38 0.52
C ALA A 143 -26.70 28.41 0.62
N ARG A 144 -26.70 27.49 1.60
CA ARG A 144 -27.85 26.59 1.85
C ARG A 144 -29.09 27.37 2.29
N ALA A 145 -28.94 28.36 3.17
CA ALA A 145 -30.04 29.23 3.60
C ALA A 145 -30.63 30.04 2.42
N ALA A 146 -29.77 30.57 1.54
CA ALA A 146 -30.21 31.30 0.35
C ALA A 146 -30.99 30.41 -0.64
N ARG A 147 -30.54 29.16 -0.86
CA ARG A 147 -31.25 28.18 -1.71
C ARG A 147 -32.60 27.76 -1.12
N GLY A 148 -32.68 27.59 0.21
CA GLY A 148 -33.95 27.28 0.90
C GLY A 148 -34.99 28.39 0.75
N LYS A 149 -34.58 29.66 0.77
CA LYS A 149 -35.47 30.82 0.54
C LYS A 149 -35.97 30.90 -0.91
N LYS A 150 -35.12 30.62 -1.91
CA LYS A 150 -35.51 30.60 -3.33
C LYS A 150 -36.50 29.49 -3.70
N LYS A 151 -36.57 28.40 -2.92
CA LYS A 151 -37.47 27.27 -3.17
C LYS A 151 -38.85 27.44 -2.51
N LYS A 152 -38.99 28.43 -1.62
CA LYS A 152 -40.24 28.81 -0.93
C LYS A 152 -40.95 30.03 -1.56
N LYS A 153 -40.32 30.67 -2.54
CA LYS A 153 -40.85 31.80 -3.30
C LYS A 153 -41.15 31.31 -4.71
#